data_AF-A0A5D2B9B9-F1
#
_entry.id   AF-A0A5D2B9B9-F1
#
_cell.length_a   1.000
_cell.length_b   1.000
_cell.length_c   1.000
_cell.angle_alpha   90.00
_cell.angle_beta   90.00
_cell.angle_gamma   90.00
#
_symmetry.space_group_name_H-M   'P 1'
#
loop_
_entity.id
_entity.type
_entity.pdbx_description
1 polymer ?
#
loop_
_entity_poly.entity_id
_entity_poly.type
_entity_poly.pdbx_seq_one_letter_code
_entity_poly.pdbx_strand_id
1 'polypeptide(L)'
;MTIQCIARLRSRRVVQDQLEGSDTASAKVATGGGGSVCCWANLPHELLRDVLLRIEESETRWPQRRNVVACAGVCRSWRFAIKEIVQVPEISGKLTFPISVKQPGPKECLLQCFIKRNQSTRTYHLYLSLTNALTDDGKFLLAACKCRRPTCTDYIISLRAEDISKGSSTYVGKLRSNFLGTKFSVFDGQSSHAGAKMTKSRSSRLAYSKQVTPRVPFRNYPTAHISYELNMLGSRGPRRMQCIMDTIPTTSIRPGGVAPTPAEFSVNNVNVFPSIPSFHSKSASMKNFLSGPLTHQKDGGALVLRNKSPRWHEQLQCWCLNFHGRVTVASVKNFQLVASPENGPAGPEHEKIILQFGKVGKDLFTMDYGYPISAFQAFAICLSSFDTKIACE
;
A
#
# COMPACT_ATOMS: atom_id res chain seq x y z
N MET A 1 27.37 7.90 20.45
CA MET A 1 26.61 7.08 21.41
C MET A 1 25.30 6.67 20.76
N THR A 2 25.08 5.36 20.72
CA THR A 2 24.76 4.66 19.46
C THR A 2 23.27 4.38 19.33
N ILE A 3 22.73 4.40 18.11
CA ILE A 3 21.34 4.00 17.73
C ILE A 3 20.88 2.69 18.40
N GLN A 4 21.82 1.82 18.79
CA GLN A 4 21.58 0.66 19.66
C GLN A 4 20.85 0.98 20.97
N CYS A 5 21.04 2.17 21.57
CA CYS A 5 20.29 2.60 22.77
C CYS A 5 18.80 2.81 22.47
N ILE A 6 18.45 3.35 21.29
CA ILE A 6 17.05 3.55 20.88
C ILE A 6 16.38 2.20 20.59
N ALA A 7 17.11 1.26 19.96
CA ALA A 7 16.62 -0.09 19.72
C ALA A 7 16.45 -0.92 21.02
N ARG A 8 17.37 -0.79 21.98
CA ARG A 8 17.31 -1.46 23.30
C ARG A 8 16.12 -1.00 24.15
N LEU A 9 15.67 0.25 24.02
CA LEU A 9 14.50 0.76 24.73
C LEU A 9 13.18 0.09 24.29
N ARG A 10 13.10 -0.39 23.04
CA ARG A 10 11.95 -1.19 22.57
C ARG A 10 11.92 -2.59 23.17
N SER A 11 13.10 -3.20 23.36
CA SER A 11 13.23 -4.53 23.97
C SER A 11 12.84 -4.51 25.46
N ARG A 12 13.19 -3.46 26.21
CA ARG A 12 12.78 -3.34 27.62
C ARG A 12 11.27 -3.16 27.82
N ARG A 13 10.58 -2.39 26.95
CA ARG A 13 9.11 -2.23 27.05
C ARG A 13 8.35 -3.53 26.77
N VAL A 14 8.84 -4.37 25.86
CA VAL A 14 8.20 -5.67 25.54
C VAL A 14 8.36 -6.68 26.68
N VAL A 15 9.46 -6.61 27.44
CA VAL A 15 9.70 -7.49 28.59
C VAL A 15 8.88 -7.07 29.82
N GLN A 16 8.62 -5.78 29.98
CA GLN A 16 7.84 -5.27 31.12
C GLN A 16 6.34 -5.63 31.02
N ASP A 17 5.78 -5.67 29.80
CA ASP A 17 4.37 -6.03 29.57
C ASP A 17 4.04 -7.52 29.75
N GLN A 18 5.04 -8.39 30.00
CA GLN A 18 4.84 -9.85 30.18
C GLN A 18 4.98 -10.33 31.63
N LEU A 19 5.26 -9.46 32.60
CA LEU A 19 5.64 -9.87 33.96
C LEU A 19 4.84 -9.20 35.08
N GLU A 20 3.66 -8.65 34.79
CA GLU A 20 2.73 -8.19 35.83
C GLU A 20 1.52 -9.13 35.93
N GLY A 21 1.70 -10.18 36.74
CA GLY A 21 0.65 -11.06 37.23
C GLY A 21 1.14 -11.80 38.47
N SER A 22 0.42 -11.62 39.58
CA SER A 22 0.51 -12.28 40.89
C SER A 22 1.60 -11.86 41.91
N ASP A 23 1.06 -11.32 43.00
CA ASP A 23 1.34 -11.58 44.42
C ASP A 23 2.21 -10.65 45.28
N THR A 24 1.59 -10.37 46.44
CA THR A 24 1.89 -9.48 47.55
C THR A 24 3.01 -9.98 48.47
N ALA A 25 3.92 -9.09 48.89
CA ALA A 25 4.43 -9.01 50.27
C ALA A 25 5.32 -7.77 50.51
N SER A 26 5.22 -7.24 51.72
CA SER A 26 5.82 -6.03 52.26
C SER A 26 7.35 -6.11 52.42
N ALA A 27 8.09 -5.09 51.94
CA ALA A 27 9.35 -4.65 52.55
C ALA A 27 9.62 -3.18 52.18
N LYS A 28 9.65 -2.31 53.20
CA LYS A 28 10.06 -0.91 53.10
C LYS A 28 11.56 -0.84 52.77
N VAL A 29 11.92 -0.17 51.68
CA VAL A 29 13.24 0.44 51.50
C VAL A 29 13.03 1.89 51.08
N ALA A 30 13.73 2.78 51.79
CA ALA A 30 13.63 4.21 51.71
C ALA A 30 14.03 4.76 50.33
N THR A 31 13.33 5.83 49.99
CA THR A 31 13.41 6.73 48.86
C THR A 31 14.83 7.14 48.43
N GLY A 32 15.09 7.05 47.13
CA GLY A 32 16.25 7.63 46.46
C GLY A 32 16.27 7.35 44.96
N GLY A 33 15.14 7.51 44.26
CA GLY A 33 15.03 7.21 42.83
C GLY A 33 14.44 8.37 42.06
N GLY A 34 15.29 9.30 41.60
CA GLY A 34 14.91 10.29 40.61
C GLY A 34 14.40 9.58 39.36
N GLY A 35 13.11 9.67 39.11
CA GLY A 35 12.50 9.18 37.88
C GLY A 35 13.13 9.91 36.71
N SER A 36 14.05 9.25 36.00
CA SER A 36 14.64 9.78 34.76
C SER A 36 13.54 9.90 33.72
N VAL A 37 12.85 11.04 33.72
CA VAL A 37 12.02 11.52 32.60
C VAL A 37 12.85 11.31 31.34
N CYS A 38 12.29 10.59 30.36
CA CYS A 38 13.01 10.20 29.15
C CYS A 38 13.62 11.46 28.50
N CYS A 39 14.95 11.62 28.61
CA CYS A 39 15.69 12.83 28.23
C CYS A 39 15.43 13.25 26.77
N TRP A 40 15.07 12.29 25.91
CA TRP A 40 14.73 12.49 24.51
C TRP A 40 13.43 13.22 24.24
N ALA A 41 12.50 13.25 25.21
CA ALA A 41 11.25 14.01 25.09
C ALA A 41 11.45 15.51 25.28
N ASN A 42 12.54 15.91 25.95
CA ASN A 42 12.87 17.30 26.28
C ASN A 42 13.94 17.89 25.33
N LEU A 43 14.33 17.16 24.28
CA LEU A 43 15.29 17.65 23.31
C LEU A 43 14.70 18.87 22.56
N PRO A 44 15.42 20.00 22.46
CA PRO A 44 15.00 21.14 21.66
C PRO A 44 14.63 20.72 20.24
N HIS A 45 13.56 21.30 19.69
CA HIS A 45 12.99 20.86 18.42
C HIS A 45 13.98 20.92 17.25
N GLU A 46 14.87 21.92 17.23
CA GLU A 46 15.93 22.07 16.22
C GLU A 46 16.93 20.91 16.27
N LEU A 47 17.45 20.59 17.47
CA LEU A 47 18.36 19.47 17.66
C LEU A 47 17.69 18.13 17.34
N LEU A 48 16.41 17.97 17.68
CA LEU A 48 15.64 16.80 17.29
C LEU A 48 15.56 16.66 15.78
N ARG A 49 15.22 17.74 15.07
CA ARG A 49 15.12 17.75 13.61
C ARG A 49 16.46 17.40 12.97
N ASP A 50 17.56 17.98 13.44
CA ASP A 50 18.91 17.70 12.93
C ASP A 50 19.32 16.24 13.12
N VAL A 51 19.05 15.67 14.30
CA VAL A 51 19.32 14.24 14.56
C VAL A 51 18.52 13.36 13.62
N LEU A 52 17.22 13.65 13.44
CA LEU A 52 16.33 12.86 12.59
C LEU A 52 16.66 12.99 11.10
N LEU A 53 17.08 14.18 10.64
CA LEU A 53 17.55 14.40 9.27
C LEU A 53 18.79 13.56 8.97
N ARG A 54 19.79 13.59 9.85
CA ARG A 54 21.00 12.75 9.70
C ARG A 54 20.66 11.26 9.66
N ILE A 55 19.69 10.82 10.48
CA ILE A 55 19.22 9.42 10.46
C ILE A 55 18.57 9.11 9.10
N GLU A 56 17.67 9.95 8.59
CA GLU A 56 17.01 9.73 7.30
C GLU A 56 17.99 9.70 6.11
N GLU A 57 19.04 10.53 6.16
CA GLU A 57 20.11 10.56 5.15
C GLU A 57 21.00 9.33 5.21
N SER A 58 21.38 8.87 6.42
CA SER A 58 22.26 7.72 6.58
C SER A 58 21.56 6.37 6.31
N GLU A 59 20.26 6.24 6.64
CA GLU A 59 19.56 4.95 6.66
C GLU A 59 18.66 4.76 5.42
N THR A 60 19.29 4.66 4.25
CA THR A 60 18.61 4.69 2.95
C THR A 60 17.96 3.37 2.54
N ARG A 61 18.52 2.22 2.96
CA ARG A 61 18.10 0.88 2.53
C ARG A 61 17.63 0.01 3.69
N TRP A 62 16.81 -1.01 3.37
CA TRP A 62 16.47 -2.05 4.33
C TRP A 62 17.65 -3.01 4.50
N PRO A 63 17.95 -3.51 5.71
CA PRO A 63 17.18 -3.40 6.95
C PRO A 63 17.48 -2.16 7.80
N GLN A 64 18.55 -1.40 7.54
CA GLN A 64 18.96 -0.33 8.45
C GLN A 64 17.92 0.81 8.55
N ARG A 65 17.17 1.05 7.46
CA ARG A 65 16.00 1.97 7.43
C ARG A 65 14.90 1.65 8.47
N ARG A 66 14.93 0.48 9.11
CA ARG A 66 14.12 0.18 10.31
C ARG A 66 14.35 1.21 11.43
N ASN A 67 15.54 1.81 11.51
CA ASN A 67 15.88 2.84 12.50
C ASN A 67 15.04 4.12 12.30
N VAL A 68 14.78 4.52 11.04
CA VAL A 68 13.87 5.64 10.71
C VAL A 68 12.45 5.36 11.23
N VAL A 69 11.97 4.13 11.02
CA VAL A 69 10.65 3.72 11.54
C VAL A 69 10.63 3.67 13.06
N ALA A 70 11.72 3.22 13.70
CA ALA A 70 11.84 3.16 15.15
C ALA A 70 11.80 4.55 15.80
N CYS A 71 12.33 5.58 15.14
CA CYS A 71 12.25 6.98 15.61
C CYS A 71 10.79 7.42 15.83
N ALA A 72 9.87 7.01 14.95
CA ALA A 72 8.44 7.31 15.10
C ALA A 72 7.78 6.62 16.32
N GLY A 73 8.46 5.65 16.92
CA GLY A 73 8.04 4.91 18.11
C GLY A 73 8.52 5.49 19.43
N VAL A 74 9.42 6.48 19.43
CA VAL A 74 10.06 7.00 20.66
C VAL A 74 9.05 7.76 21.52
N CYS A 75 8.49 8.86 21.00
CA CYS A 75 7.44 9.65 21.64
C CYS A 75 6.63 10.42 20.57
N ARG A 76 5.60 11.18 21.00
CA ARG A 76 4.72 11.94 20.09
C ARG A 76 5.49 13.01 19.30
N SER A 77 6.39 13.75 19.95
CA SER A 77 7.22 14.78 19.30
C SER A 77 8.10 14.18 18.20
N TRP A 78 8.85 13.12 18.51
CA TRP A 78 9.67 12.39 17.52
C TRP A 78 8.84 11.85 16.36
N ARG A 79 7.64 11.34 16.63
CA ARG A 79 6.74 10.82 15.59
C ARG A 79 6.30 11.89 14.61
N PHE A 80 5.93 13.08 15.08
CA PHE A 80 5.56 14.18 14.20
C PHE A 80 6.77 14.64 13.40
N ALA A 81 7.90 14.93 14.06
CA ALA A 81 9.10 15.41 13.41
C ALA A 81 9.61 14.46 12.31
N ILE A 82 9.68 13.14 12.58
CA ILE A 82 10.16 12.20 11.56
C ILE A 82 9.17 12.00 10.42
N LYS A 83 7.85 12.09 10.67
CA LYS A 83 6.83 12.02 9.61
C LYS A 83 6.90 13.22 8.68
N GLU A 84 7.26 14.40 9.18
CA GLU A 84 7.49 15.60 8.36
C GLU A 84 8.79 15.53 7.55
N ILE A 85 9.83 14.92 8.12
CA ILE A 85 11.13 14.76 7.46
C ILE A 85 11.07 13.74 6.32
N VAL A 86 10.41 12.61 6.54
CA VAL A 86 10.35 11.52 5.56
C VAL A 86 9.43 11.90 4.40
N GLN A 87 10.03 12.12 3.24
CA GLN A 87 9.34 12.43 2.00
C GLN A 87 8.53 11.24 1.46
N VAL A 88 7.42 11.53 0.79
CA VAL A 88 6.55 10.53 0.15
C VAL A 88 7.29 9.73 -0.93
N PRO A 89 6.86 8.49 -1.26
CA PRO A 89 7.56 7.62 -2.21
C PRO A 89 7.70 8.20 -3.62
N GLU A 90 6.78 9.08 -4.03
CA GLU A 90 6.86 9.80 -5.31
C GLU A 90 8.17 10.61 -5.43
N ILE A 91 8.60 11.23 -4.32
CA ILE A 91 9.80 12.07 -4.27
C ILE A 91 11.01 11.25 -3.83
N SER A 92 10.87 10.47 -2.76
CA SER A 92 12.00 9.78 -2.15
C SER A 92 12.39 8.47 -2.84
N GLY A 93 11.46 7.82 -3.53
CA GLY A 93 11.63 6.44 -3.96
C GLY A 93 11.77 5.46 -2.78
N LYS A 94 11.34 5.83 -1.57
CA LYS A 94 11.47 5.01 -0.36
C LYS A 94 10.10 4.71 0.24
N LEU A 95 9.79 3.42 0.46
CA LEU A 95 8.64 3.01 1.24
C LEU A 95 9.07 2.89 2.70
N THR A 96 8.75 3.89 3.54
CA THR A 96 9.17 3.89 4.96
C THR A 96 8.04 3.48 5.88
N PHE A 97 6.99 4.29 5.94
CA PHE A 97 5.85 4.05 6.83
C PHE A 97 4.78 3.18 6.15
N PRO A 98 3.88 2.56 6.93
CA PRO A 98 2.82 1.72 6.35
C PRO A 98 1.97 2.44 5.30
N ILE A 99 1.71 3.75 5.46
CA ILE A 99 0.90 4.52 4.51
C ILE A 99 1.53 4.62 3.12
N SER A 100 2.86 4.49 3.02
CA SER A 100 3.58 4.56 1.75
C SER A 100 3.11 3.51 0.73
N VAL A 101 2.50 2.40 1.16
CA VAL A 101 1.96 1.38 0.24
C VAL A 101 0.71 1.86 -0.52
N LYS A 102 0.08 2.94 -0.07
CA LYS A 102 -1.08 3.60 -0.71
C LYS A 102 -0.71 4.87 -1.47
N GLN A 103 0.56 5.30 -1.38
CA GLN A 103 1.05 6.49 -2.05
C GLN A 103 1.65 6.13 -3.42
N PRO A 104 1.59 7.03 -4.41
CA PRO A 104 2.18 6.81 -5.72
C PRO A 104 3.68 6.48 -5.64
N GLY A 105 4.16 5.63 -6.54
CA GLY A 105 5.59 5.39 -6.73
C GLY A 105 6.33 6.60 -7.32
N PRO A 106 7.67 6.53 -7.45
CA PRO A 106 8.48 7.58 -8.06
C PRO A 106 8.18 7.75 -9.54
N LYS A 107 8.40 8.98 -10.05
CA LYS A 107 8.16 9.32 -11.45
C LYS A 107 9.21 8.73 -12.38
N GLU A 108 10.49 8.83 -12.05
CA GLU A 108 11.57 8.49 -13.00
C GLU A 108 12.07 7.05 -12.95
N CYS A 109 11.70 6.29 -11.93
CA CYS A 109 12.14 4.91 -11.78
C CYS A 109 11.01 4.00 -11.30
N LEU A 110 11.25 2.69 -11.35
CA LEU A 110 10.33 1.70 -10.79
C LEU A 110 10.87 1.20 -9.45
N LEU A 111 10.00 1.19 -8.44
CA LEU A 111 10.24 0.49 -7.20
C LEU A 111 10.22 -1.01 -7.46
N GLN A 112 11.36 -1.65 -7.23
CA GLN A 112 11.54 -3.08 -7.47
C GLN A 112 11.03 -3.90 -6.28
N CYS A 113 9.96 -4.66 -6.50
CA CYS A 113 9.37 -5.53 -5.50
C CYS A 113 9.32 -6.98 -6.00
N PHE A 114 9.00 -7.90 -5.08
CA PHE A 114 8.82 -9.31 -5.35
C PHE A 114 7.57 -9.84 -4.67
N ILE A 115 6.88 -10.77 -5.34
CA ILE A 115 5.74 -11.50 -4.80
C ILE A 115 6.20 -12.94 -4.56
N LYS A 116 6.15 -13.36 -3.30
CA LYS A 116 6.28 -14.76 -2.88
C LYS A 116 4.90 -15.35 -2.72
N ARG A 117 4.62 -16.45 -3.41
CA ARG A 117 3.35 -17.17 -3.32
C ARG A 117 3.52 -18.41 -2.46
N ASN A 118 2.58 -18.66 -1.56
CA ASN A 118 2.43 -19.97 -0.94
C ASN A 118 1.13 -20.60 -1.48
N GLN A 119 1.27 -21.69 -2.24
CA GLN A 119 0.13 -22.35 -2.87
C GLN A 119 -0.74 -23.13 -1.87
N SER A 120 -0.15 -23.69 -0.80
CA SER A 120 -0.89 -24.51 0.16
C SER A 120 -1.84 -23.65 0.99
N THR A 121 -1.35 -22.52 1.50
CA THR A 121 -2.13 -21.53 2.25
C THR A 121 -2.89 -20.56 1.34
N ARG A 122 -2.60 -20.58 0.03
CA ARG A 122 -3.12 -19.63 -0.97
C ARG A 122 -2.83 -18.17 -0.60
N THR A 123 -1.67 -17.93 0.02
CA THR A 123 -1.21 -16.60 0.41
C THR A 123 -0.15 -16.06 -0.54
N TYR A 124 -0.03 -14.73 -0.56
CA TYR A 124 0.87 -13.97 -1.42
C TYR A 124 1.48 -12.86 -0.57
N HIS A 125 2.79 -12.77 -0.53
CA HIS A 125 3.51 -11.77 0.25
C HIS A 125 4.32 -10.88 -0.69
N LEU A 126 4.13 -9.57 -0.55
CA LEU A 126 4.83 -8.55 -1.29
C LEU A 126 6.01 -8.02 -0.46
N TYR A 127 7.18 -7.99 -1.07
CA TYR A 127 8.41 -7.45 -0.47
C TYR A 127 9.05 -6.39 -1.36
N LEU A 128 9.64 -5.35 -0.77
CA LEU A 128 10.49 -4.38 -1.44
C LEU A 128 11.94 -4.86 -1.42
N SER A 129 12.56 -4.88 -2.61
CA SER A 129 13.95 -5.28 -2.88
C SER A 129 14.31 -6.71 -2.43
N LEU A 130 15.11 -7.41 -3.21
CA LEU A 130 15.94 -8.48 -2.68
C LEU A 130 17.27 -7.85 -2.34
N THR A 131 17.72 -7.93 -1.10
CA THR A 131 19.14 -7.79 -0.81
C THR A 131 19.79 -9.07 -1.36
N ASN A 132 20.89 -9.00 -2.11
CA ASN A 132 21.57 -10.17 -2.70
C ASN A 132 22.06 -11.23 -1.67
N ALA A 133 21.77 -11.05 -0.39
CA ALA A 133 22.03 -12.02 0.66
C ALA A 133 20.88 -13.05 0.70
N LEU A 134 21.22 -14.32 0.48
CA LEU A 134 20.36 -15.52 0.39
C LEU A 134 19.35 -15.74 1.54
N THR A 135 19.32 -14.88 2.57
CA THR A 135 18.52 -15.04 3.80
C THR A 135 17.65 -13.83 4.15
N ASP A 136 17.77 -12.69 3.47
CA ASP A 136 16.93 -11.51 3.76
C ASP A 136 15.87 -11.33 2.68
N ASP A 137 14.61 -11.55 3.07
CA ASP A 137 13.43 -11.41 2.21
C ASP A 137 13.14 -9.95 1.83
N GLY A 138 13.94 -9.00 2.33
CA GLY A 138 13.76 -7.58 2.12
C GLY A 138 12.71 -6.99 3.05
N LYS A 139 12.11 -5.86 2.66
CA LYS A 139 11.06 -5.23 3.46
C LYS A 139 9.71 -5.82 3.09
N PHE A 140 9.07 -6.53 4.01
CA PHE A 140 7.66 -6.91 3.87
C PHE A 140 6.75 -5.67 3.74
N LEU A 141 5.84 -5.70 2.77
CA LEU A 141 4.91 -4.59 2.49
C LEU A 141 3.44 -4.98 2.71
N LEU A 142 2.98 -6.05 2.07
CA LEU A 142 1.58 -6.47 2.04
C LEU A 142 1.47 -7.98 2.00
N ALA A 143 0.43 -8.52 2.63
CA ALA A 143 0.01 -9.90 2.43
C ALA A 143 -1.36 -9.92 1.76
N ALA A 144 -1.61 -10.97 0.97
CA ALA A 144 -2.92 -11.26 0.44
C ALA A 144 -3.27 -12.74 0.59
N CYS A 145 -4.55 -13.04 0.83
CA CYS A 145 -5.06 -14.41 0.88
C CYS A 145 -6.19 -14.59 -0.12
N LYS A 146 -6.10 -15.63 -0.95
CA LYS A 146 -7.11 -15.98 -1.95
C LYS A 146 -8.23 -16.81 -1.33
N CYS A 147 -9.42 -16.23 -1.27
CA CYS A 147 -10.65 -16.87 -0.82
C CYS A 147 -11.58 -17.14 -2.02
N ARG A 148 -11.67 -18.41 -2.45
CA ARG A 148 -12.64 -18.84 -3.46
C ARG A 148 -14.05 -18.85 -2.88
N ARG A 149 -15.00 -18.24 -3.58
CA ARG A 149 -16.45 -18.30 -3.31
C ARG A 149 -17.16 -18.96 -4.50
N PRO A 150 -18.42 -19.39 -4.34
CA PRO A 150 -19.15 -20.02 -5.45
C PRO A 150 -19.27 -19.14 -6.70
N THR A 151 -19.48 -17.83 -6.52
CA THR A 151 -19.74 -16.90 -7.64
C THR A 151 -18.56 -15.99 -7.98
N CYS A 152 -17.50 -15.98 -7.18
CA CYS A 152 -16.36 -15.06 -7.33
C CYS A 152 -15.14 -15.54 -6.53
N THR A 153 -14.00 -14.93 -6.77
CA THR A 153 -12.81 -15.07 -5.93
C THR A 153 -12.55 -13.73 -5.25
N ASP A 154 -12.40 -13.72 -3.93
CA ASP A 154 -11.90 -12.56 -3.19
C ASP A 154 -10.41 -12.76 -2.89
N TYR A 155 -9.58 -11.72 -3.02
CA TYR A 155 -8.28 -11.64 -2.37
C TYR A 155 -8.37 -10.56 -1.30
N ILE A 156 -8.17 -10.93 -0.03
CA ILE A 156 -8.13 -9.99 1.09
C ILE A 156 -6.68 -9.52 1.23
N ILE A 157 -6.44 -8.21 1.28
CA ILE A 157 -5.11 -7.60 1.33
C ILE A 157 -4.92 -6.92 2.70
N SER A 158 -3.79 -7.18 3.36
CA SER A 158 -3.49 -6.76 4.73
C SER A 158 -2.04 -6.23 4.86
N LEU A 159 -1.80 -5.36 5.85
CA LEU A 159 -0.47 -4.86 6.26
C LEU A 159 0.33 -5.88 7.09
N ARG A 160 -0.28 -6.99 7.52
CA ARG A 160 0.37 -8.04 8.31
C ARG A 160 0.11 -9.41 7.71
N ALA A 161 1.11 -10.27 7.71
CA ALA A 161 1.01 -11.61 7.15
C ALA A 161 0.23 -12.57 8.06
N GLU A 162 0.23 -12.29 9.36
CA GLU A 162 -0.34 -13.15 10.40
C GLU A 162 -1.86 -12.96 10.54
N ASP A 163 -2.39 -11.80 10.09
CA ASP A 163 -3.81 -11.47 10.17
C ASP A 163 -4.33 -10.94 8.82
N ILE A 164 -4.83 -11.86 8.01
CA ILE A 164 -5.41 -11.59 6.69
C ILE A 164 -6.93 -11.76 6.76
N SER A 165 -7.60 -10.88 7.50
CA SER A 165 -9.05 -10.90 7.66
C SER A 165 -9.66 -9.53 7.32
N LYS A 166 -10.91 -9.51 6.82
CA LYS A 166 -11.63 -8.25 6.52
C LYS A 166 -11.96 -7.45 7.78
N GLY A 167 -11.99 -8.12 8.93
CA GLY A 167 -12.30 -7.50 10.23
C GLY A 167 -11.09 -6.96 10.96
N SER A 168 -9.87 -7.23 10.46
CA SER A 168 -8.63 -6.78 11.06
C SER A 168 -8.45 -5.27 10.94
N SER A 169 -7.83 -4.67 11.95
CA SER A 169 -7.31 -3.29 11.87
C SER A 169 -6.20 -3.12 10.83
N THR A 170 -5.60 -4.23 10.38
CA THR A 170 -4.54 -4.25 9.37
C THR A 170 -5.06 -4.45 7.95
N TYR A 171 -6.37 -4.58 7.77
CA TYR A 171 -7.03 -4.67 6.48
C TYR A 171 -6.79 -3.41 5.63
N VAL A 172 -6.32 -3.61 4.40
CA VAL A 172 -5.97 -2.53 3.46
C VAL A 172 -6.98 -2.41 2.32
N GLY A 173 -7.56 -3.54 1.92
CA GLY A 173 -8.47 -3.59 0.78
C GLY A 173 -8.66 -5.01 0.24
N LYS A 174 -9.33 -5.11 -0.90
CA LYS A 174 -9.74 -6.40 -1.47
C LYS A 174 -9.79 -6.35 -2.99
N LEU A 175 -9.31 -7.39 -3.65
CA LEU A 175 -9.59 -7.66 -5.06
C LEU A 175 -10.75 -8.66 -5.16
N ARG A 176 -11.71 -8.44 -6.04
CA ARG A 176 -12.79 -9.39 -6.31
C ARG A 176 -12.88 -9.71 -7.79
N SER A 177 -12.86 -10.98 -8.14
CA SER A 177 -13.14 -11.44 -9.50
C SER A 177 -14.64 -11.51 -9.77
N ASN A 178 -15.02 -11.49 -11.04
CA ASN A 178 -16.30 -12.03 -11.50
C ASN A 178 -16.27 -13.57 -11.47
N PHE A 179 -17.39 -14.18 -11.87
CA PHE A 179 -17.51 -15.64 -11.90
C PHE A 179 -16.46 -16.29 -12.82
N LEU A 180 -16.30 -15.74 -14.03
CA LEU A 180 -15.39 -16.28 -15.05
C LEU A 180 -13.90 -16.02 -14.80
N GLY A 181 -13.55 -15.09 -13.89
CA GLY A 181 -12.15 -14.71 -13.68
C GLY A 181 -11.58 -13.81 -14.77
N THR A 182 -12.44 -13.12 -15.52
CA THR A 182 -12.08 -12.23 -16.63
C THR A 182 -12.18 -10.75 -16.27
N LYS A 183 -12.96 -10.41 -15.24
CA LYS A 183 -13.12 -9.04 -14.74
C LYS A 183 -12.87 -9.03 -13.25
N PHE A 184 -12.18 -8.00 -12.77
CA PHE A 184 -11.88 -7.83 -11.35
C PHE A 184 -12.13 -6.38 -10.93
N SER A 185 -12.55 -6.21 -9.68
CA SER A 185 -12.71 -4.90 -9.05
C SER A 185 -11.82 -4.82 -7.82
N VAL A 186 -11.03 -3.75 -7.74
CA VAL A 186 -10.15 -3.42 -6.61
C VAL A 186 -10.91 -2.50 -5.67
N PHE A 187 -10.97 -2.86 -4.39
CA PHE A 187 -11.63 -2.10 -3.35
C PHE A 187 -10.61 -1.62 -2.31
N ASP A 188 -10.61 -0.32 -2.04
CA ASP A 188 -9.93 0.25 -0.88
C ASP A 188 -10.74 0.02 0.39
N GLY A 189 -10.07 -0.34 1.49
CA GLY A 189 -10.66 -0.42 2.82
C GLY A 189 -10.88 0.94 3.48
N GLN A 190 -10.34 2.02 2.91
CA GLN A 190 -10.41 3.38 3.45
C GLN A 190 -11.15 4.34 2.52
N SER A 191 -11.82 5.35 3.09
CA SER A 191 -12.49 6.41 2.32
C SER A 191 -11.49 7.48 1.91
N SER A 192 -11.09 7.48 0.64
CA SER A 192 -10.58 8.68 0.00
C SER A 192 -11.80 9.49 -0.48
N HIS A 193 -11.98 10.70 0.07
CA HIS A 193 -12.96 11.73 -0.32
C HIS A 193 -14.36 11.71 0.33
N ALA A 194 -14.79 12.90 0.76
CA ALA A 194 -16.04 13.24 1.46
C ALA A 194 -17.34 13.10 0.62
N GLY A 195 -17.33 12.29 -0.45
CA GLY A 195 -18.48 12.15 -1.35
C GLY A 195 -18.65 10.76 -2.00
N ALA A 196 -17.89 9.75 -1.58
CA ALA A 196 -17.90 8.44 -2.26
C ALA A 196 -19.23 7.67 -2.03
N LYS A 197 -19.97 7.47 -3.13
CA LYS A 197 -21.22 6.68 -3.16
C LYS A 197 -20.94 5.23 -2.77
N MET A 198 -21.73 4.72 -1.82
CA MET A 198 -21.58 3.40 -1.24
C MET A 198 -22.05 2.30 -2.20
N THR A 199 -21.18 1.36 -2.57
CA THR A 199 -21.61 0.09 -3.17
C THR A 199 -22.04 -0.87 -2.06
N LYS A 200 -23.37 -1.05 -1.90
CA LYS A 200 -23.95 -2.07 -1.01
C LYS A 200 -23.61 -3.48 -1.54
N SER A 201 -22.51 -4.07 -1.08
CA SER A 201 -22.20 -5.48 -1.33
C SER A 201 -23.11 -6.34 -0.45
N ARG A 202 -24.16 -6.96 -1.01
CA ARG A 202 -25.03 -7.96 -0.34
C ARG A 202 -24.29 -9.28 -0.06
N SER A 203 -23.24 -9.23 0.74
CA SER A 203 -22.53 -10.43 1.20
C SER A 203 -22.06 -10.23 2.64
N SER A 204 -23.03 -10.18 3.54
CA SER A 204 -22.85 -10.44 4.96
C SER A 204 -23.92 -11.46 5.36
N ARG A 205 -23.60 -12.76 5.22
CA ARG A 205 -24.33 -13.75 6.03
C ARG A 205 -23.85 -13.54 7.46
N LEU A 206 -24.81 -13.31 8.36
CA LEU A 206 -24.65 -13.30 9.80
C LEU A 206 -23.79 -14.49 10.23
N ALA A 207 -22.63 -14.21 10.83
CA ALA A 207 -22.02 -15.15 11.75
C ALA A 207 -22.41 -14.66 13.14
N TYR A 208 -23.22 -15.45 13.84
CA TYR A 208 -23.58 -15.22 15.23
C TYR A 208 -22.31 -15.17 16.07
N SER A 209 -21.95 -13.99 16.54
CA SER A 209 -21.06 -13.82 17.70
C SER A 209 -21.84 -12.98 18.70
N LYS A 210 -22.09 -13.57 19.88
CA LYS A 210 -22.75 -12.91 21.01
C LYS A 210 -21.79 -11.87 21.60
N GLN A 211 -21.67 -10.72 20.95
CA GLN A 211 -21.19 -9.48 21.56
C GLN A 211 -21.77 -8.30 20.79
N VAL A 212 -22.77 -7.66 21.41
CA VAL A 212 -23.51 -6.53 20.85
C VAL A 212 -22.63 -5.28 20.93
N THR A 213 -21.84 -5.04 19.88
CA THR A 213 -21.44 -3.69 19.49
C THR A 213 -21.87 -3.51 18.04
N PRO A 214 -22.58 -2.41 17.68
CA PRO A 214 -22.98 -2.17 16.30
C PRO A 214 -21.72 -1.80 15.49
N ARG A 215 -21.00 -2.79 14.98
CA ARG A 215 -19.91 -2.57 14.03
C ARG A 215 -20.51 -2.11 12.71
N VAL A 216 -20.33 -0.82 12.40
CA VAL A 216 -20.68 -0.19 11.11
C VAL A 216 -20.10 -1.03 9.96
N PRO A 217 -20.83 -1.28 8.86
CA PRO A 217 -20.33 -2.12 7.78
C PRO A 217 -18.99 -1.61 7.24
N PHE A 218 -17.99 -2.48 7.15
CA PHE A 218 -16.69 -2.19 6.52
C PHE A 218 -16.91 -1.61 5.11
N ARG A 219 -16.63 -0.32 4.97
CA ARG A 219 -16.95 0.46 3.76
C ARG A 219 -15.82 0.28 2.75
N ASN A 220 -16.09 -0.52 1.72
CA ASN A 220 -15.17 -0.80 0.64
C ASN A 220 -15.46 0.14 -0.53
N TYR A 221 -14.46 0.86 -1.01
CA TYR A 221 -14.59 1.82 -2.11
C TYR A 221 -13.94 1.28 -3.38
N PRO A 222 -14.66 1.13 -4.50
CA PRO A 222 -14.04 0.71 -5.75
C PRO A 222 -13.02 1.76 -6.20
N THR A 223 -11.83 1.31 -6.57
CA THR A 223 -10.70 2.19 -6.96
C THR A 223 -10.08 1.84 -8.30
N ALA A 224 -10.31 0.62 -8.79
CA ALA A 224 -9.90 0.21 -10.11
C ALA A 224 -10.71 -0.99 -10.60
N HIS A 225 -10.79 -1.12 -11.92
CA HIS A 225 -11.36 -2.26 -12.61
C HIS A 225 -10.35 -2.86 -13.58
N ILE A 226 -10.17 -4.19 -13.53
CA ILE A 226 -9.25 -4.93 -14.38
C ILE A 226 -10.07 -5.85 -15.27
N SER A 227 -9.82 -5.85 -16.57
CA SER A 227 -10.49 -6.72 -17.53
C SER A 227 -9.46 -7.43 -18.41
N TYR A 228 -9.70 -8.72 -18.64
CA TYR A 228 -8.99 -9.54 -19.59
C TYR A 228 -9.91 -9.83 -20.77
N GLU A 229 -9.45 -9.57 -21.98
CA GLU A 229 -10.17 -9.95 -23.19
C GLU A 229 -10.14 -11.47 -23.37
N LEU A 230 -11.28 -12.03 -23.77
CA LEU A 230 -11.42 -13.44 -24.10
C LEU A 230 -11.11 -13.64 -25.58
N ASN A 231 -10.14 -14.49 -25.89
CA ASN A 231 -9.84 -14.88 -27.26
C ASN A 231 -10.85 -15.96 -27.72
N MET A 232 -12.02 -15.55 -28.20
CA MET A 232 -13.11 -16.46 -28.59
C MET A 232 -12.97 -17.07 -29.99
N LEU A 233 -12.04 -16.60 -30.83
CA LEU A 233 -11.93 -16.98 -32.26
C LEU A 233 -10.52 -17.43 -32.69
N GLY A 234 -9.78 -18.14 -31.83
CA GLY A 234 -8.53 -18.80 -32.24
C GLY A 234 -7.36 -17.86 -32.56
N SER A 235 -7.47 -16.57 -32.25
CA SER A 235 -6.35 -15.63 -32.35
C SER A 235 -5.27 -16.04 -31.35
N ARG A 236 -4.19 -16.64 -31.87
CA ARG A 236 -2.98 -16.95 -31.11
C ARG A 236 -2.29 -15.62 -30.75
N GLY A 237 -2.44 -15.17 -29.51
CA GLY A 237 -1.80 -13.95 -29.03
C GLY A 237 -1.87 -13.80 -27.50
N PRO A 238 -0.97 -13.00 -26.89
CA PRO A 238 -1.03 -12.67 -25.47
C PRO A 238 -2.39 -12.07 -25.08
N ARG A 239 -2.93 -12.47 -23.93
CA ARG A 239 -4.20 -11.96 -23.40
C ARG A 239 -4.15 -10.44 -23.27
N ARG A 240 -5.09 -9.74 -23.91
CA ARG A 240 -5.19 -8.28 -23.78
C ARG A 240 -5.77 -7.94 -22.41
N MET A 241 -5.10 -7.05 -21.70
CA MET A 241 -5.41 -6.66 -20.35
C MET A 241 -5.59 -5.15 -20.29
N GLN A 242 -6.68 -4.72 -19.69
CA GLN A 242 -7.00 -3.31 -19.45
C GLN A 242 -7.25 -3.08 -17.95
N CYS A 243 -6.69 -2.01 -17.40
CA CYS A 243 -6.94 -1.57 -16.03
C CYS A 243 -7.43 -0.12 -16.04
N ILE A 244 -8.65 0.11 -15.57
CA ILE A 244 -9.23 1.44 -15.39
C ILE A 244 -8.98 1.84 -13.94
N MET A 245 -8.23 2.92 -13.72
CA MET A 245 -7.88 3.43 -12.40
C MET A 245 -8.85 4.56 -12.00
N ASP A 246 -9.99 4.21 -11.42
CA ASP A 246 -11.11 5.15 -11.17
C ASP A 246 -10.73 6.37 -10.32
N THR A 247 -9.74 6.21 -9.43
CA THR A 247 -9.29 7.29 -8.55
C THR A 247 -8.17 8.13 -9.15
N ILE A 248 -7.53 7.70 -10.24
CA ILE A 248 -6.37 8.40 -10.82
C ILE A 248 -6.83 9.05 -12.14
N PRO A 249 -6.82 10.39 -12.25
CA PRO A 249 -7.22 11.04 -13.50
C PRO A 249 -6.17 10.85 -14.59
N THR A 250 -6.58 10.85 -15.86
CA THR A 250 -5.66 10.74 -17.01
C THR A 250 -4.66 11.90 -17.06
N THR A 251 -5.00 13.07 -16.52
CA THR A 251 -4.09 14.20 -16.38
C THR A 251 -2.87 13.90 -15.50
N SER A 252 -2.91 12.86 -14.66
CA SER A 252 -1.82 12.52 -13.75
C SER A 252 -0.51 12.23 -14.47
N ILE A 253 -0.54 11.61 -15.66
CA ILE A 253 0.65 11.18 -16.41
C ILE A 253 1.29 12.31 -17.23
N ARG A 254 0.62 13.45 -17.39
CA ARG A 254 1.14 14.61 -18.13
C ARG A 254 2.27 15.27 -17.32
N PRO A 255 3.18 16.03 -17.96
CA PRO A 255 4.15 16.84 -17.24
C PRO A 255 3.47 17.72 -16.19
N GLY A 256 3.94 17.65 -14.94
CA GLY A 256 3.32 18.38 -13.80
C GLY A 256 2.03 17.76 -13.24
N GLY A 257 1.57 16.63 -13.78
CA GLY A 257 0.41 15.91 -13.26
C GLY A 257 0.61 15.38 -11.83
N VAL A 258 -0.49 15.32 -11.08
CA VAL A 258 -0.53 14.90 -9.67
C VAL A 258 -1.52 13.76 -9.49
N ALA A 259 -1.08 12.70 -8.83
CA ALA A 259 -1.92 11.57 -8.45
C ALA A 259 -2.39 11.71 -7.00
N PRO A 260 -3.55 11.12 -6.63
CA PRO A 260 -4.01 11.13 -5.25
C PRO A 260 -2.98 10.50 -4.32
N THR A 261 -2.55 11.26 -3.31
CA THR A 261 -1.53 10.84 -2.34
C THR A 261 -2.13 10.88 -0.93
N PRO A 262 -2.63 9.75 -0.41
CA PRO A 262 -3.16 9.70 0.95
C PRO A 262 -2.07 9.98 1.99
N ALA A 263 -2.35 10.87 2.95
CA ALA A 263 -1.40 11.22 4.02
C ALA A 263 -1.41 10.23 5.19
N GLU A 264 -2.57 9.67 5.53
CA GLU A 264 -2.75 8.72 6.63
C GLU A 264 -3.84 7.68 6.31
N PHE A 265 -3.82 6.54 7.02
CA PHE A 265 -4.97 5.64 7.02
C PHE A 265 -6.05 6.26 7.90
N SER A 266 -7.31 6.32 7.44
CA SER A 266 -8.40 6.75 8.31
C SER A 266 -8.56 5.73 9.43
N VAL A 267 -8.05 6.07 10.61
CA VAL A 267 -8.27 5.26 11.80
C VAL A 267 -9.73 5.45 12.19
N ASN A 268 -10.56 4.42 11.97
CA ASN A 268 -11.85 4.31 12.64
C ASN A 268 -11.58 4.11 14.14
N ASN A 269 -11.21 5.19 14.84
CA ASN A 269 -11.08 5.14 16.28
C ASN A 269 -12.49 5.14 16.86
N VAL A 270 -12.89 3.99 17.39
CA VAL A 270 -13.99 3.90 18.34
C VAL A 270 -13.57 4.76 19.55
N ASN A 271 -14.42 5.70 19.94
CA ASN A 271 -14.25 6.70 21.02
C ASN A 271 -13.49 7.99 20.65
N VAL A 272 -14.15 8.85 19.87
CA VAL A 272 -14.09 10.29 20.12
C VAL A 272 -15.42 10.67 20.76
N PHE A 273 -15.43 10.90 22.07
CA PHE A 273 -16.56 11.53 22.74
C PHE A 273 -16.84 12.87 22.06
N PRO A 274 -18.08 13.18 21.64
CA PRO A 274 -18.40 14.52 21.18
C PRO A 274 -18.27 15.45 22.39
N SER A 275 -17.26 16.31 22.38
CA SER A 275 -17.13 17.39 23.35
C SER A 275 -18.38 18.26 23.26
N ILE A 276 -19.04 18.43 24.39
CA ILE A 276 -20.22 19.28 24.59
C ILE A 276 -19.91 20.69 24.04
N PRO A 277 -20.82 21.36 23.30
CA PRO A 277 -20.60 22.71 22.84
C PRO A 277 -20.75 23.70 24.02
N SER A 278 -19.63 24.19 24.53
CA SER A 278 -19.60 25.31 25.47
C SER A 278 -19.78 26.62 24.70
N PHE A 279 -20.81 27.38 25.10
CA PHE A 279 -21.22 28.67 24.55
C PHE A 279 -20.24 29.81 24.91
N HIS A 280 -20.08 30.76 23.95
CA HIS A 280 -19.49 32.12 24.05
C HIS A 280 -17.98 32.23 24.37
N SER A 281 -17.15 33.15 23.84
CA SER A 281 -17.36 34.42 23.13
C SER A 281 -16.14 34.81 22.25
N LYS A 282 -16.32 35.88 21.46
CA LYS A 282 -15.53 36.39 20.32
C LYS A 282 -14.09 36.91 20.61
N SER A 283 -13.15 36.68 19.68
CA SER A 283 -12.28 37.69 19.00
C SER A 283 -11.30 36.95 18.04
N ALA A 284 -11.47 37.06 16.72
CA ALA A 284 -10.90 38.04 15.78
C ALA A 284 -9.41 37.83 15.43
N SER A 285 -9.15 37.19 14.28
CA SER A 285 -8.20 37.60 13.22
C SER A 285 -7.41 36.44 12.59
N MET A 286 -7.83 35.97 11.40
CA MET A 286 -7.05 36.05 10.15
C MET A 286 -7.71 35.28 8.99
N LYS A 287 -8.22 36.06 8.03
CA LYS A 287 -8.21 35.92 6.57
C LYS A 287 -8.52 34.54 5.93
N ASN A 288 -9.79 34.42 5.54
CA ASN A 288 -10.30 34.13 4.19
C ASN A 288 -9.55 33.10 3.32
N PHE A 289 -10.06 31.87 3.29
CA PHE A 289 -10.29 31.16 2.03
C PHE A 289 -11.75 30.69 2.01
N LEU A 290 -12.58 31.44 1.28
CA LEU A 290 -13.95 31.06 0.96
C LEU A 290 -13.90 29.84 0.03
N SER A 291 -14.23 28.65 0.53
CA SER A 291 -14.62 27.52 -0.31
C SER A 291 -16.14 27.43 -0.34
N GLY A 292 -16.76 28.16 -1.27
CA GLY A 292 -18.11 27.85 -1.71
C GLY A 292 -18.17 26.46 -2.37
N PRO A 293 -19.35 25.85 -2.50
CA PRO A 293 -19.50 24.50 -3.06
C PRO A 293 -19.19 24.53 -4.57
N LEU A 294 -17.95 24.22 -4.93
CA LEU A 294 -17.57 23.97 -6.31
C LEU A 294 -18.18 22.64 -6.76
N THR A 295 -19.19 22.75 -7.61
CA THR A 295 -19.56 21.74 -8.60
C THR A 295 -18.35 21.49 -9.50
N HIS A 296 -17.41 20.65 -9.05
CA HIS A 296 -16.27 20.28 -9.88
C HIS A 296 -16.71 19.31 -10.97
N GLN A 297 -16.71 19.85 -12.19
CA GLN A 297 -16.67 19.08 -13.42
C GLN A 297 -15.57 18.02 -13.36
N LYS A 298 -15.92 16.82 -13.83
CA LYS A 298 -15.05 15.65 -13.91
C LYS A 298 -14.14 15.78 -15.13
N ASP A 299 -13.31 16.81 -15.13
CA ASP A 299 -12.48 17.18 -16.28
C ASP A 299 -11.17 16.38 -16.23
N GLY A 300 -11.05 15.33 -17.06
CA GLY A 300 -9.80 14.57 -17.19
C GLY A 300 -9.88 13.04 -17.19
N GLY A 301 -11.07 12.43 -17.26
CA GLY A 301 -11.23 10.97 -17.43
C GLY A 301 -10.60 10.12 -16.31
N ALA A 302 -10.82 8.80 -16.34
CA ALA A 302 -10.06 7.87 -15.49
C ALA A 302 -8.86 7.34 -16.27
N LEU A 303 -7.69 7.22 -15.62
CA LEU A 303 -6.50 6.69 -16.25
C LEU A 303 -6.72 5.23 -16.66
N VAL A 304 -6.49 4.95 -17.93
CA VAL A 304 -6.57 3.59 -18.49
C VAL A 304 -5.16 3.08 -18.73
N LEU A 305 -4.82 1.95 -18.12
CA LEU A 305 -3.59 1.20 -18.37
C LEU A 305 -3.90 -0.01 -19.26
N ARG A 306 -2.97 -0.35 -20.15
CA ARG A 306 -3.07 -1.53 -21.02
C ARG A 306 -1.76 -2.29 -21.08
N ASN A 307 -1.82 -3.58 -21.40
CA ASN A 307 -0.61 -4.34 -21.64
C ASN A 307 0.18 -3.76 -22.82
N LYS A 308 1.48 -3.59 -22.65
CA LYS A 308 2.41 -3.20 -23.71
C LYS A 308 2.44 -4.30 -24.77
N SER A 309 2.36 -3.92 -26.04
CA SER A 309 2.53 -4.86 -27.14
C SER A 309 3.97 -5.38 -27.17
N PRO A 310 4.19 -6.69 -27.35
CA PRO A 310 5.54 -7.24 -27.48
C PRO A 310 6.22 -6.69 -28.73
N ARG A 311 7.55 -6.66 -28.73
CA ARG A 311 8.37 -6.32 -29.90
C ARG A 311 8.92 -7.61 -30.50
N TRP A 312 9.07 -7.64 -31.82
CA TRP A 312 9.73 -8.74 -32.51
C TRP A 312 11.21 -8.74 -32.16
N HIS A 313 11.75 -9.90 -31.79
CA HIS A 313 13.16 -10.06 -31.51
C HIS A 313 13.79 -10.98 -32.55
N GLU A 314 14.58 -10.41 -33.47
CA GLU A 314 15.13 -11.12 -34.63
C GLU A 314 15.96 -12.35 -34.25
N GLN A 315 16.86 -12.25 -33.27
CA GLN A 315 17.72 -13.38 -32.89
C GLN A 315 16.96 -14.56 -32.24
N LEU A 316 15.85 -14.28 -31.55
CA LEU A 316 15.05 -15.29 -30.85
C LEU A 316 13.84 -15.73 -31.68
N GLN A 317 13.60 -15.10 -32.84
CA GLN A 317 12.46 -15.34 -33.74
C GLN A 317 11.13 -15.41 -32.99
N CYS A 318 10.92 -14.49 -32.03
CA CYS A 318 9.70 -14.46 -31.23
C CYS A 318 9.30 -13.03 -30.83
N TRP A 319 8.02 -12.87 -30.49
CA TRP A 319 7.48 -11.66 -29.90
C TRP A 319 7.76 -11.66 -28.39
N CYS A 320 8.57 -10.72 -27.92
CA CYS A 320 8.92 -10.61 -26.51
C CYS A 320 8.84 -9.18 -25.97
N LEU A 321 8.73 -9.08 -24.64
CA LEU A 321 8.91 -7.82 -23.91
C LEU A 321 10.30 -7.80 -23.30
N ASN A 322 10.95 -6.63 -23.29
CA ASN A 322 12.22 -6.45 -22.63
C ASN A 322 12.00 -6.17 -21.13
N PHE A 323 12.29 -7.16 -20.29
CA PHE A 323 12.20 -7.08 -18.83
C PHE A 323 13.52 -6.68 -18.16
N HIS A 324 14.57 -6.36 -18.91
CA HIS A 324 15.90 -5.95 -18.39
C HIS A 324 16.47 -6.96 -17.37
N GLY A 325 16.33 -8.26 -17.66
CA GLY A 325 16.79 -9.33 -16.78
C GLY A 325 15.97 -9.54 -15.50
N ARG A 326 14.93 -8.73 -15.23
CA ARG A 326 14.05 -8.89 -14.06
C ARG A 326 13.22 -10.17 -14.13
N VAL A 327 12.81 -10.57 -15.33
CA VAL A 327 11.97 -11.76 -15.57
C VAL A 327 12.79 -12.80 -16.29
N THR A 328 12.87 -14.00 -15.70
CA THR A 328 13.75 -15.09 -16.17
C THR A 328 12.98 -16.34 -16.61
N VAL A 329 11.69 -16.45 -16.29
CA VAL A 329 10.87 -17.62 -16.62
C VAL A 329 9.71 -17.21 -17.51
N ALA A 330 9.59 -17.87 -18.67
CA ALA A 330 8.47 -17.68 -19.58
C ALA A 330 7.13 -18.02 -18.91
N SER A 331 6.14 -17.13 -19.06
CA SER A 331 4.80 -17.33 -18.50
C SER A 331 3.79 -16.39 -19.17
N VAL A 332 2.55 -16.87 -19.33
CA VAL A 332 1.38 -16.02 -19.70
C VAL A 332 1.09 -14.90 -18.70
N LYS A 333 1.72 -14.96 -17.53
CA LYS A 333 1.62 -13.96 -16.47
C LYS A 333 2.62 -12.81 -16.65
N ASN A 334 3.57 -12.92 -17.57
CA ASN A 334 4.57 -11.88 -17.77
C ASN A 334 3.96 -10.73 -18.58
N PHE A 335 3.89 -9.54 -18.01
CA PHE A 335 3.34 -8.36 -18.70
C PHE A 335 4.00 -7.06 -18.23
N GLN A 336 3.91 -6.05 -19.08
CA GLN A 336 4.18 -4.66 -18.74
C GLN A 336 2.91 -3.86 -19.00
N LEU A 337 2.55 -2.92 -18.12
CA LEU A 337 1.45 -1.98 -18.33
C LEU A 337 2.00 -0.60 -18.64
N VAL A 338 1.36 0.06 -19.60
CA VAL A 338 1.60 1.44 -20.01
C VAL A 338 0.27 2.20 -20.03
N ALA A 339 0.33 3.53 -19.98
CA ALA A 339 -0.86 4.35 -20.15
C ALA A 339 -1.44 4.21 -21.57
N SER A 340 -2.77 4.18 -21.67
CA SER A 340 -3.46 4.24 -22.96
C SER A 340 -3.55 5.69 -23.43
N PRO A 341 -3.19 6.00 -24.68
CA PRO A 341 -3.38 7.33 -25.26
C PRO A 341 -4.87 7.64 -25.39
N GLU A 342 -5.22 8.88 -25.07
CA GLU A 342 -6.56 9.43 -25.24
C GLU A 342 -6.66 10.02 -26.66
N ASN A 343 -7.35 9.31 -27.57
CA ASN A 343 -7.75 9.75 -28.92
C ASN A 343 -6.70 10.56 -29.74
N GLY A 344 -5.40 10.28 -29.60
CA GLY A 344 -4.32 10.97 -30.29
C GLY A 344 -3.05 10.10 -30.42
N PRO A 345 -2.01 10.61 -31.10
CA PRO A 345 -0.74 9.90 -31.24
C PRO A 345 -0.11 9.66 -29.85
N ALA A 346 0.44 8.47 -29.65
CA ALA A 346 1.07 8.10 -28.39
C ALA A 346 2.33 8.94 -28.16
N GLY A 347 2.26 9.89 -27.22
CA GLY A 347 3.43 10.60 -26.72
C GLY A 347 4.39 9.66 -25.94
N PRO A 348 5.62 10.11 -25.65
CA PRO A 348 6.60 9.31 -24.90
C PRO A 348 6.10 8.85 -23.53
N GLU A 349 5.20 9.61 -22.88
CA GLU A 349 4.58 9.18 -21.62
C GLU A 349 3.72 7.90 -21.73
N HIS A 350 3.23 7.56 -22.94
CA HIS A 350 2.43 6.37 -23.21
C HIS A 350 3.27 5.12 -23.50
N GLU A 351 4.59 5.26 -23.64
CA GLU A 351 5.52 4.12 -23.75
C GLU A 351 6.19 3.76 -22.41
N LYS A 352 6.13 4.69 -21.46
CA LYS A 352 6.69 4.55 -20.11
C LYS A 352 5.99 3.43 -19.36
N ILE A 353 6.79 2.49 -18.89
CA ILE A 353 6.31 1.34 -18.11
C ILE A 353 5.87 1.86 -16.75
N ILE A 354 4.62 1.59 -16.38
CA ILE A 354 4.04 1.96 -15.07
C ILE A 354 4.07 0.75 -14.12
N LEU A 355 3.86 -0.46 -14.66
CA LEU A 355 3.94 -1.72 -13.93
C LEU A 355 4.62 -2.78 -14.78
N GLN A 356 5.59 -3.48 -14.23
CA GLN A 356 6.24 -4.64 -14.82
C GLN A 356 6.06 -5.83 -13.89
N PHE A 357 5.51 -6.93 -14.39
CA PHE A 357 5.30 -8.14 -13.62
C PHE A 357 5.77 -9.36 -14.40
N GLY A 358 6.40 -10.31 -13.70
CA GLY A 358 6.77 -11.56 -14.34
C GLY A 358 7.36 -12.60 -13.41
N LYS A 359 7.44 -13.82 -13.93
CA LYS A 359 7.85 -15.01 -13.20
C LYS A 359 9.38 -15.16 -13.19
N VAL A 360 9.93 -15.49 -12.04
CA VAL A 360 11.36 -15.82 -11.88
C VAL A 360 11.60 -17.20 -11.26
N GLY A 361 10.57 -17.79 -10.65
CA GLY A 361 10.61 -19.15 -10.10
C GLY A 361 9.23 -19.76 -10.01
N LYS A 362 9.12 -20.97 -9.41
CA LYS A 362 7.83 -21.67 -9.25
C LYS A 362 6.79 -20.81 -8.50
N ASP A 363 7.25 -20.15 -7.44
CA ASP A 363 6.42 -19.40 -6.49
C ASP A 363 6.99 -18.01 -6.19
N LEU A 364 7.82 -17.50 -7.09
CA LEU A 364 8.50 -16.21 -6.98
C LEU A 364 8.31 -15.39 -8.27
N PHE A 365 7.93 -14.14 -8.10
CA PHE A 365 7.60 -13.21 -9.19
C PHE A 365 8.18 -11.84 -8.89
N THR A 366 8.68 -11.13 -9.90
CA THR A 366 9.03 -9.71 -9.81
C THR A 366 7.79 -8.84 -10.03
N MET A 367 7.70 -7.75 -9.29
CA MET A 367 6.69 -6.70 -9.46
C MET A 367 7.39 -5.35 -9.32
N ASP A 368 7.60 -4.64 -10.43
CA ASP A 368 8.22 -3.32 -10.43
C ASP A 368 7.17 -2.28 -10.79
N TYR A 369 7.00 -1.22 -10.00
CA TYR A 369 5.95 -0.23 -10.23
C TYR A 369 6.44 1.21 -10.03
N GLY A 370 5.81 2.15 -10.72
CA GLY A 370 6.10 3.57 -10.61
C GLY A 370 4.85 4.42 -10.53
N TYR A 371 5.06 5.73 -10.55
CA TYR A 371 4.00 6.71 -10.69
C TYR A 371 3.11 6.42 -11.93
N PRO A 372 1.78 6.61 -11.88
CA PRO A 372 0.99 7.22 -10.80
C PRO A 372 0.38 6.22 -9.81
N ILE A 373 0.72 4.92 -9.89
CA ILE A 373 0.08 3.89 -9.07
C ILE A 373 0.82 3.64 -7.75
N SER A 374 0.09 3.15 -6.75
CA SER A 374 0.62 2.73 -5.46
C SER A 374 0.99 1.24 -5.42
N ALA A 375 1.78 0.81 -4.44
CA ALA A 375 2.10 -0.61 -4.22
C ALA A 375 0.83 -1.46 -4.05
N PHE A 376 -0.18 -0.93 -3.34
CA PHE A 376 -1.46 -1.60 -3.15
C PHE A 376 -2.19 -1.85 -4.48
N GLN A 377 -2.27 -0.83 -5.34
CA GLN A 377 -2.90 -0.95 -6.65
C GLN A 377 -2.10 -1.91 -7.55
N ALA A 378 -0.78 -1.75 -7.63
CA ALA A 378 0.11 -2.63 -8.39
C ALA A 378 -0.02 -4.10 -7.96
N PHE A 379 -0.03 -4.35 -6.65
CA PHE A 379 -0.18 -5.69 -6.10
C PHE A 379 -1.55 -6.30 -6.41
N ALA A 380 -2.63 -5.53 -6.27
CA ALA A 380 -3.98 -5.99 -6.63
C ALA A 380 -4.09 -6.33 -8.12
N ILE A 381 -3.47 -5.52 -8.99
CA ILE A 381 -3.39 -5.81 -10.43
C ILE A 381 -2.67 -7.14 -10.67
N CYS A 382 -1.49 -7.34 -10.07
CA CYS A 382 -0.72 -8.58 -10.22
C CYS A 382 -1.48 -9.81 -9.68
N LEU A 383 -2.17 -9.67 -8.55
CA LEU A 383 -2.99 -10.74 -7.95
C LEU A 383 -4.07 -11.27 -8.91
N SER A 384 -4.63 -10.42 -9.77
CA SER A 384 -5.63 -10.83 -10.76
C SER A 384 -5.08 -11.86 -11.76
N SER A 385 -3.79 -11.79 -12.10
CA SER A 385 -3.13 -12.72 -13.04
C SER A 385 -2.97 -14.15 -12.48
N PHE A 386 -3.09 -14.31 -11.17
CA PHE A 386 -3.04 -15.62 -10.51
C PHE A 386 -4.39 -16.33 -10.48
N ASP A 387 -5.48 -15.65 -10.85
CA ASP A 387 -6.79 -16.29 -10.91
C ASP A 387 -7.03 -16.92 -12.29
N THR A 388 -6.45 -18.10 -12.50
CA THR A 388 -6.77 -18.94 -13.65
C THR A 388 -8.09 -19.68 -13.37
N LYS A 389 -9.14 -19.33 -14.10
CA LYS A 389 -10.40 -20.08 -14.22
C LYS A 389 -10.58 -20.50 -15.68
N ILE A 390 -11.43 -21.47 -15.98
CA ILE A 390 -11.53 -22.26 -17.23
C ILE A 390 -11.41 -21.47 -18.57
N ALA A 391 -11.77 -20.18 -18.65
CA ALA A 391 -11.52 -19.34 -19.84
C ALA A 391 -10.06 -18.77 -19.94
N CYS A 392 -9.26 -19.17 -18.95
CA CYS A 392 -7.89 -18.91 -18.50
C CYS A 392 -6.71 -19.56 -19.20
N GLU A 393 -6.98 -20.68 -19.88
CA GLU A 393 -5.97 -21.62 -20.39
C GLU A 393 -5.91 -21.61 -21.91
#